data_AF-A0A024UVB4-F1
#
_entry.id   AF-A0A024UVB4-F1
#
_cell.length_a   1.000
_cell.length_b   1.000
_cell.length_c   1.000
_cell.angle_alpha   90.00
_cell.angle_beta   90.00
_cell.angle_gamma   90.00
#
_symmetry.space_group_name_H-M   'P 1'
#
loop_
_entity.id
_entity.type
_entity.pdbx_description
1 polymer ?
#
loop_
_entity_poly.entity_id
_entity_poly.type
_entity_poly.pdbx_seq_one_letter_code
_entity_poly.pdbx_strand_id
1 'polypeptide(L)'
;MELKRLTAQVEDAEVVLERLRHSMDREIDSSMPSSEQDERLLQNMALLEQLKKSQPDMDDKIQRFIDKLAWRDPITNDPRYGPAMQEKILAVAERVASLKEAVVVASDDLTPKVSTALKNKQLRKQEQDAIDAERSKFEQEQARIQAQHVAASRETAKAAQEAAELAAQVEREALAKAAQAMREERARVQAEKERETAEAQRLQDELNQSIPIGLEGLQMALRLLYGHFQQDAAKFRTAKNTLLILLKNICAAPENATYRHINPANEHFHRELGQFPGGLQCLLALGFRPLRQGAGSDKNGVIYVLETWRRTWTSGATGLMD
;
A
#
# COMPACT_ATOMS: atom_id res chain seq x y z
N MET A 1 -52.46 -73.20 -11.53
CA MET A 1 -51.42 -72.17 -11.32
C MET A 1 -51.99 -70.76 -11.42
N GLU A 2 -52.89 -70.48 -12.37
CA GLU A 2 -53.42 -69.13 -12.61
C GLU A 2 -54.33 -68.58 -11.49
N LEU A 3 -55.24 -69.37 -10.90
CA LEU A 3 -56.09 -68.88 -9.79
C LEU A 3 -55.24 -68.43 -8.60
N LYS A 4 -54.17 -69.17 -8.25
CA LYS A 4 -53.25 -68.79 -7.17
C LYS A 4 -52.56 -67.45 -7.41
N ARG A 5 -52.21 -67.15 -8.68
CA ARG A 5 -51.61 -65.86 -9.06
C ARG A 5 -52.63 -64.73 -8.94
N LEU A 6 -53.88 -64.96 -9.36
CA LEU A 6 -54.96 -63.98 -9.19
C LEU A 6 -55.23 -63.71 -7.71
N THR A 7 -55.28 -64.75 -6.87
CA THR A 7 -55.45 -64.58 -5.41
C THR A 7 -54.33 -63.71 -4.81
N ALA A 8 -53.08 -63.94 -5.19
CA ALA A 8 -51.96 -63.10 -4.75
C ALA A 8 -52.07 -61.64 -5.24
N GLN A 9 -52.52 -61.41 -6.48
CA GLN A 9 -52.75 -60.05 -7.00
C GLN A 9 -53.86 -59.33 -6.21
N VAL A 10 -54.92 -60.04 -5.82
CA VAL A 10 -56.01 -59.50 -5.00
C VAL A 10 -55.51 -59.17 -3.59
N GLU A 11 -54.70 -60.05 -2.98
CA GLU A 11 -54.08 -59.80 -1.67
C GLU A 11 -53.16 -58.56 -1.70
N ASP A 12 -52.33 -58.41 -2.72
CA ASP A 12 -51.47 -57.23 -2.90
C ASP A 12 -52.31 -55.95 -3.04
N ALA A 13 -53.41 -56.00 -3.79
CA ALA A 13 -54.31 -54.87 -3.97
C ALA A 13 -55.07 -54.50 -2.68
N GLU A 14 -55.49 -55.50 -1.89
CA GLU A 14 -56.10 -55.26 -0.58
C GLU A 14 -55.12 -54.61 0.40
N VAL A 15 -53.85 -55.04 0.41
CA VAL A 15 -52.80 -54.40 1.22
C VAL A 15 -52.61 -52.93 0.84
N VAL A 16 -52.64 -52.61 -0.46
CA VAL A 16 -52.54 -51.21 -0.92
C VAL A 16 -53.80 -50.41 -0.54
N LEU A 17 -54.99 -51.01 -0.59
CA LEU A 17 -56.24 -50.40 -0.15
C LEU A 17 -56.27 -50.14 1.36
N GLU A 18 -55.75 -51.07 2.18
CA GLU A 18 -55.60 -50.88 3.62
C GLU A 18 -54.65 -49.73 3.94
N ARG A 19 -53.52 -49.64 3.23
CA ARG A 19 -52.60 -48.50 3.37
C ARG A 19 -53.27 -47.18 3.00
N LEU A 20 -54.08 -47.17 1.94
CA LEU A 20 -54.84 -45.99 1.53
C LEU A 20 -55.84 -45.58 2.63
N ARG A 21 -56.65 -46.52 3.14
CA ARG A 21 -57.61 -46.27 4.22
C ARG A 21 -56.94 -45.74 5.47
N HIS A 22 -55.84 -46.38 5.91
CA HIS A 22 -55.09 -45.95 7.08
C HIS A 22 -54.46 -44.57 6.91
N SER A 23 -54.09 -44.20 5.68
CA SER A 23 -53.60 -42.86 5.35
C SER A 23 -54.72 -41.81 5.35
N MET A 24 -55.90 -42.16 4.81
CA MET A 24 -57.09 -41.30 4.81
C MET A 24 -57.64 -41.06 6.22
N ASP A 25 -57.66 -42.06 7.09
CA ASP A 25 -58.11 -41.91 8.48
C ASP A 25 -57.19 -40.96 9.29
N ARG A 26 -55.91 -40.89 8.91
CA ARG A 26 -54.93 -39.96 9.47
C ARG A 26 -55.05 -38.53 8.94
N GLU A 27 -55.85 -38.27 7.90
CA GLU A 27 -56.16 -36.89 7.45
C GLU A 27 -56.93 -36.10 8.52
N ILE A 28 -57.57 -36.79 9.47
CA ILE A 28 -58.35 -36.19 10.57
C ILE A 28 -57.43 -35.55 11.63
N ASP A 29 -56.10 -35.69 11.51
CA ASP A 29 -55.14 -35.08 12.43
C ASP A 29 -55.01 -33.57 12.19
N SER A 30 -55.80 -32.79 12.94
CA SER A 30 -55.86 -31.32 12.89
C SER A 30 -54.55 -30.62 13.28
N SER A 31 -53.53 -31.36 13.74
CA SER A 31 -52.23 -30.83 14.11
C SER A 31 -51.27 -30.63 12.91
N MET A 32 -51.62 -31.16 11.74
CA MET A 32 -50.75 -31.15 10.57
C MET A 32 -50.83 -29.82 9.78
N PRO A 33 -49.69 -29.25 9.35
CA PRO A 33 -49.71 -28.06 8.51
C PRO A 33 -50.36 -28.36 7.14
N SER A 34 -51.07 -27.36 6.62
CA SER A 34 -51.83 -27.48 5.36
C SER A 34 -50.98 -27.94 4.16
N SER A 35 -49.67 -27.65 4.15
CA SER A 35 -48.75 -28.14 3.11
C SER A 35 -48.51 -29.65 3.16
N GLU A 36 -48.37 -30.20 4.37
CA GLU A 36 -48.17 -31.64 4.55
C GLU A 36 -49.48 -32.41 4.28
N GLN A 37 -50.63 -31.82 4.61
CA GLN A 37 -51.94 -32.37 4.25
C GLN A 37 -52.12 -32.49 2.73
N ASP A 38 -51.77 -31.43 2.00
CA ASP A 38 -51.81 -31.41 0.54
C ASP A 38 -50.86 -32.46 -0.09
N GLU A 39 -49.66 -32.65 0.48
CA GLU A 39 -48.71 -33.67 0.02
C GLU A 39 -49.20 -35.10 0.26
N ARG A 40 -49.82 -35.36 1.42
CA ARG A 40 -50.42 -36.66 1.72
C ARG A 40 -51.58 -36.97 0.79
N LEU A 41 -52.42 -35.99 0.47
CA LEU A 41 -53.50 -36.16 -0.52
C LEU A 41 -52.95 -36.58 -1.89
N LEU A 42 -51.86 -35.95 -2.33
CA LEU A 42 -51.18 -36.33 -3.58
C LEU A 42 -50.61 -37.75 -3.54
N GLN A 43 -50.05 -38.17 -2.40
CA GLN A 43 -49.57 -39.54 -2.20
C GLN A 43 -50.73 -40.56 -2.20
N ASN A 44 -51.85 -40.23 -1.56
CA ASN A 44 -53.06 -41.04 -1.53
C ASN A 44 -53.65 -41.22 -2.93
N MET A 45 -53.66 -40.16 -3.76
CA MET A 45 -54.05 -40.27 -5.16
C MET A 45 -53.15 -41.20 -5.96
N ALA A 46 -51.82 -41.16 -5.75
CA ALA A 46 -50.90 -42.06 -6.44
C ALA A 46 -51.14 -43.54 -6.09
N LEU A 47 -51.44 -43.85 -4.82
CA LEU A 47 -51.84 -45.20 -4.39
C LEU A 47 -53.16 -45.64 -5.03
N LEU A 48 -54.14 -44.73 -5.12
CA LEU A 48 -55.42 -44.99 -5.77
C LEU A 48 -55.25 -45.26 -7.29
N GLU A 49 -54.39 -44.49 -7.98
CA GLU A 49 -54.07 -44.73 -9.39
C GLU A 49 -53.39 -46.09 -9.61
N GLN A 50 -52.50 -46.49 -8.70
CA GLN A 50 -51.89 -47.82 -8.71
C GLN A 50 -52.96 -48.93 -8.62
N LEU A 51 -53.94 -48.79 -7.73
CA LEU A 51 -55.06 -49.72 -7.60
C LEU A 51 -55.91 -49.78 -8.87
N LYS A 52 -56.32 -48.62 -9.41
CA LYS A 52 -57.10 -48.52 -10.66
C LYS A 52 -56.40 -49.17 -11.84
N LYS A 53 -55.07 -49.09 -11.93
CA LYS A 53 -54.30 -49.71 -13.00
C LYS A 53 -54.31 -51.23 -12.96
N SER A 54 -54.41 -51.83 -11.76
CA SER A 54 -54.42 -53.29 -11.57
C SER A 54 -55.80 -53.93 -11.69
N GLN A 55 -56.87 -53.16 -11.45
CA GLN A 55 -58.28 -53.59 -11.50
C GLN A 55 -58.72 -54.32 -12.78
N PRO A 56 -58.51 -53.79 -14.01
CA PRO A 56 -59.05 -54.43 -15.22
C PRO A 56 -58.45 -55.82 -15.49
N ASP A 57 -57.18 -56.03 -15.15
CA ASP A 57 -56.52 -57.34 -15.27
C ASP A 57 -57.12 -58.38 -14.29
N MET A 58 -57.48 -57.95 -13.08
CA MET A 58 -58.15 -58.81 -12.09
C MET A 58 -59.59 -59.14 -12.50
N ASP A 59 -60.35 -58.15 -12.96
CA ASP A 59 -61.72 -58.30 -13.47
C ASP A 59 -61.77 -59.30 -14.63
N ASP A 60 -60.90 -59.14 -15.63
CA ASP A 60 -60.85 -60.02 -16.80
C ASP A 60 -60.48 -61.46 -16.42
N LYS A 61 -59.52 -61.62 -15.49
CA LYS A 61 -59.07 -62.94 -15.03
C LYS A 61 -60.15 -63.66 -14.23
N ILE A 62 -60.84 -62.98 -13.32
CA ILE A 62 -61.87 -63.60 -12.49
C ILE A 62 -63.10 -63.95 -13.32
N GLN A 63 -63.50 -63.11 -14.28
CA GLN A 63 -64.62 -63.38 -15.18
C GLN A 63 -64.40 -64.66 -15.99
N ARG A 64 -63.19 -64.88 -16.51
CA ARG A 64 -62.84 -66.13 -17.21
C ARG A 64 -62.98 -67.38 -16.32
N PHE A 65 -62.77 -67.26 -15.01
CA PHE A 65 -63.00 -68.37 -14.08
C PHE A 65 -64.49 -68.58 -13.80
N ILE A 66 -65.26 -67.49 -13.66
CA ILE A 66 -66.72 -67.53 -13.49
C ILE A 66 -67.39 -68.19 -14.70
N ASP A 67 -67.04 -67.78 -15.93
CA ASP A 67 -67.62 -68.35 -17.16
C ASP A 67 -67.36 -69.87 -17.27
N LYS A 68 -66.20 -70.31 -16.77
CA LYS A 68 -65.82 -71.74 -16.74
C LYS A 68 -66.56 -72.55 -15.67
N LEU A 69 -67.22 -71.92 -14.69
CA LEU A 69 -68.09 -72.61 -13.71
C LEU A 69 -69.33 -73.21 -14.38
N ALA A 70 -69.83 -72.57 -15.44
CA ALA A 70 -70.99 -73.05 -16.19
C ALA A 70 -70.68 -74.25 -17.11
N TRP A 71 -69.40 -74.61 -17.27
CA TRP A 71 -68.99 -75.69 -18.16
C TRP A 71 -69.19 -77.05 -17.49
N ARG A 72 -69.76 -77.99 -18.24
CA ARG A 72 -69.91 -79.39 -17.83
C ARG A 72 -69.00 -80.29 -18.65
N ASP A 73 -68.54 -81.37 -18.06
CA ASP A 73 -67.78 -82.40 -18.75
C ASP A 73 -68.66 -83.05 -19.84
N PRO A 74 -68.25 -83.08 -21.11
CA PRO A 74 -69.06 -83.61 -22.20
C PRO A 74 -69.31 -85.13 -22.13
N ILE A 75 -68.57 -85.86 -21.29
CA ILE A 75 -68.68 -87.31 -21.14
C ILE A 75 -69.44 -87.66 -19.85
N THR A 76 -69.13 -87.01 -18.72
CA THR A 76 -69.75 -87.34 -17.43
C THR A 76 -70.90 -86.40 -17.02
N ASN A 77 -71.09 -85.29 -17.73
CA ASN A 77 -72.02 -84.19 -17.40
C ASN A 77 -71.79 -83.55 -16.01
N ASP A 78 -70.68 -83.89 -15.35
CA ASP A 78 -70.32 -83.31 -14.06
C ASP A 78 -69.81 -81.87 -14.23
N PRO A 79 -69.94 -81.02 -13.19
CA PRO A 79 -69.35 -79.68 -13.21
C PRO A 79 -67.84 -79.76 -13.41
N ARG A 80 -67.30 -78.88 -14.26
CA ARG A 80 -65.86 -78.84 -14.59
C ARG A 80 -64.94 -78.64 -13.38
N TYR A 81 -65.42 -77.94 -12.36
CA TYR A 81 -64.70 -77.74 -11.10
C TYR A 81 -65.46 -78.44 -9.98
N GLY A 82 -64.73 -79.14 -9.10
CA GLY A 82 -65.31 -79.72 -7.89
C GLY A 82 -65.78 -78.63 -6.90
N PRO A 83 -66.69 -78.96 -5.96
CA PRO A 83 -67.35 -77.99 -5.07
C PRO A 83 -66.38 -77.03 -4.36
N ALA A 84 -65.28 -77.55 -3.81
CA ALA A 84 -64.27 -76.75 -3.10
C ALA A 84 -63.50 -75.75 -3.99
N MET A 85 -63.43 -75.98 -5.30
CA MET A 85 -62.80 -75.05 -6.25
C MET A 85 -63.80 -73.99 -6.73
N GLN A 86 -65.08 -74.35 -6.84
CA GLN A 86 -66.16 -73.39 -7.14
C GLN A 86 -66.29 -72.35 -6.04
N GLU A 87 -66.29 -72.81 -4.78
CA GLU A 87 -66.32 -71.94 -3.59
C GLU A 87 -65.14 -70.95 -3.58
N LYS A 88 -63.93 -71.41 -3.91
CA LYS A 88 -62.73 -70.55 -4.01
C LYS A 88 -62.84 -69.51 -5.13
N ILE A 89 -63.38 -69.88 -6.29
CA ILE A 89 -63.58 -68.94 -7.40
C ILE A 89 -64.60 -67.86 -7.01
N LEU A 90 -65.71 -68.24 -6.39
CA LEU A 90 -66.73 -67.31 -5.92
C LEU A 90 -66.21 -66.39 -4.81
N ALA A 91 -65.43 -66.91 -3.85
CA ALA A 91 -64.81 -66.11 -2.80
C ALA A 91 -63.80 -65.08 -3.35
N VAL A 92 -63.02 -65.44 -4.37
CA VAL A 92 -62.12 -64.49 -5.03
C VAL A 92 -62.90 -63.45 -5.84
N ALA A 93 -64.01 -63.85 -6.49
CA ALA A 93 -64.89 -62.93 -7.22
C ALA A 93 -65.54 -61.89 -6.31
N GLU A 94 -66.00 -62.30 -5.13
CA GLU A 94 -66.53 -61.40 -4.11
C GLU A 94 -65.48 -60.38 -3.65
N ARG A 95 -64.25 -60.84 -3.35
CA ARG A 95 -63.14 -59.96 -2.99
C ARG A 95 -62.79 -58.95 -4.08
N VAL A 96 -62.75 -59.37 -5.34
CA VAL A 96 -62.52 -58.45 -6.49
C VAL A 96 -63.63 -57.41 -6.60
N ALA A 97 -64.90 -57.82 -6.44
CA ALA A 97 -66.04 -56.90 -6.46
C ALA A 97 -65.98 -55.88 -5.30
N SER A 98 -65.70 -56.34 -4.07
CA SER A 98 -65.53 -55.45 -2.91
C SER A 98 -64.35 -54.49 -3.07
N LEU A 99 -63.23 -54.96 -3.64
CA LEU A 99 -62.06 -54.13 -3.94
C LEU A 99 -62.44 -53.02 -4.94
N LYS A 100 -63.19 -53.37 -5.99
CA LYS A 100 -63.66 -52.43 -7.02
C LYS A 100 -64.55 -51.34 -6.44
N GLU A 101 -65.54 -51.73 -5.64
CA GLU A 101 -66.44 -50.78 -4.96
C GLU A 101 -65.66 -49.86 -4.03
N ALA A 102 -64.73 -50.40 -3.23
CA ALA A 102 -63.90 -49.60 -2.34
C ALA A 102 -62.99 -48.61 -3.08
N VAL A 103 -62.49 -48.97 -4.27
CA VAL A 103 -61.70 -48.07 -5.12
C VAL A 103 -62.56 -46.93 -5.68
N VAL A 104 -63.83 -47.19 -6.03
CA VAL A 104 -64.76 -46.14 -6.47
C VAL A 104 -65.07 -45.18 -5.33
N VAL A 105 -65.42 -45.68 -4.15
CA VAL A 105 -65.70 -44.85 -2.96
C VAL A 105 -64.49 -43.99 -2.58
N ALA A 106 -63.29 -44.58 -2.54
CA ALA A 106 -62.07 -43.82 -2.28
C ALA A 106 -61.79 -42.78 -3.36
N SER A 107 -62.08 -43.08 -4.63
CA SER A 107 -61.93 -42.14 -5.74
C SER A 107 -62.82 -40.92 -5.62
N ASP A 108 -64.09 -41.11 -5.26
CA ASP A 108 -65.05 -40.01 -5.17
C ASP A 108 -64.72 -39.04 -4.02
N ASP A 109 -64.15 -39.55 -2.92
CA ASP A 109 -63.69 -38.72 -1.80
C ASP A 109 -62.35 -38.01 -2.09
N LEU A 110 -61.37 -38.71 -2.67
CA LEU A 110 -60.01 -38.17 -2.87
C LEU A 110 -59.90 -37.17 -4.02
N THR A 111 -60.65 -37.35 -5.11
CA THR A 111 -60.53 -36.52 -6.32
C THR A 111 -60.75 -35.01 -6.07
N PRO A 112 -61.83 -34.56 -5.39
CA PRO A 112 -62.03 -33.14 -5.14
C PRO A 112 -60.97 -32.56 -4.17
N LYS A 113 -60.55 -33.32 -3.17
CA LYS A 113 -59.52 -32.91 -2.19
C LYS A 113 -58.16 -32.70 -2.87
N VAL A 114 -57.78 -33.61 -3.76
CA VAL A 114 -56.51 -33.56 -4.50
C VAL A 114 -56.49 -32.42 -5.52
N SER A 115 -57.61 -32.15 -6.19
CA SER A 115 -57.72 -30.97 -7.06
C SER A 115 -57.46 -29.67 -6.29
N THR A 116 -57.94 -29.59 -5.05
CA THR A 116 -57.70 -28.42 -4.18
C THR A 116 -56.23 -28.37 -3.74
N ALA A 117 -55.67 -29.50 -3.33
CA ALA A 117 -54.26 -29.62 -2.94
C ALA A 117 -53.28 -29.21 -4.06
N LEU A 118 -53.56 -29.59 -5.31
CA LEU A 118 -52.78 -29.17 -6.48
C LEU A 118 -52.80 -27.66 -6.67
N LYS A 119 -53.98 -27.04 -6.53
CA LYS A 119 -54.15 -25.59 -6.64
C LYS A 119 -53.39 -24.86 -5.53
N ASN A 120 -53.48 -25.34 -4.29
CA ASN A 120 -52.74 -24.78 -3.15
C ASN A 120 -51.22 -24.88 -3.36
N LYS A 121 -50.73 -26.04 -3.81
CA LYS A 121 -49.32 -26.25 -4.13
C LYS A 121 -48.82 -25.29 -5.21
N GLN A 122 -49.62 -25.07 -6.26
CA GLN A 122 -49.27 -24.14 -7.33
C GLN A 122 -49.25 -22.69 -6.85
N LEU A 123 -50.21 -22.29 -6.01
CA LEU A 123 -50.26 -20.94 -5.44
C LEU A 123 -49.03 -20.66 -4.56
N ARG A 124 -48.69 -21.57 -3.64
CA ARG A 124 -47.50 -21.42 -2.78
C ARG A 124 -46.21 -21.33 -3.59
N LYS A 125 -46.10 -22.11 -4.67
CA LYS A 125 -44.94 -22.02 -5.57
C LYS A 125 -44.86 -20.64 -6.24
N GLN A 126 -45.97 -20.11 -6.73
CA GLN A 126 -46.00 -18.77 -7.34
C GLN A 126 -45.66 -17.67 -6.35
N GLU A 127 -46.16 -17.76 -5.11
CA GLU A 127 -45.82 -16.81 -4.04
C GLU A 127 -44.33 -16.87 -3.71
N GLN A 128 -43.76 -18.08 -3.60
CA GLN A 128 -42.34 -18.26 -3.34
C GLN A 128 -41.47 -17.71 -4.48
N ASP A 129 -41.81 -18.03 -5.74
CA ASP A 129 -41.11 -17.52 -6.92
C ASP A 129 -41.19 -15.98 -7.00
N ALA A 130 -42.32 -15.38 -6.58
CA ALA A 130 -42.49 -13.93 -6.52
C ALA A 130 -41.60 -13.29 -5.43
N ILE A 131 -41.56 -13.88 -4.23
CA ILE A 131 -40.69 -13.43 -3.13
C ILE A 131 -39.22 -13.51 -3.54
N ASP A 132 -38.80 -14.62 -4.15
CA ASP A 132 -37.42 -14.83 -4.57
C ASP A 132 -37.04 -13.87 -5.71
N ALA A 133 -37.96 -13.57 -6.62
CA ALA A 133 -37.76 -12.57 -7.67
C ALA A 133 -37.62 -11.14 -7.10
N GLU A 134 -38.42 -10.77 -6.08
CA GLU A 134 -38.28 -9.48 -5.40
C GLU A 134 -36.97 -9.38 -4.63
N ARG A 135 -36.56 -10.44 -3.92
CA ARG A 135 -35.27 -10.51 -3.23
C ARG A 135 -34.10 -10.32 -4.21
N SER A 136 -34.12 -11.02 -5.33
CA SER A 136 -33.07 -10.90 -6.35
C SER A 136 -32.98 -9.48 -6.92
N LYS A 137 -34.12 -8.82 -7.17
CA LYS A 137 -34.14 -7.41 -7.62
C LYS A 137 -33.55 -6.46 -6.59
N PHE A 138 -33.90 -6.65 -5.31
CA PHE A 138 -33.39 -5.83 -4.22
C PHE A 138 -31.87 -6.00 -4.04
N GLU A 139 -31.37 -7.23 -4.07
CA GLU A 139 -29.94 -7.53 -4.00
C GLU A 139 -29.17 -6.95 -5.19
N GLN A 140 -29.72 -7.04 -6.41
CA GLN A 140 -29.12 -6.43 -7.60
C GLN A 140 -29.03 -4.91 -7.49
N GLU A 141 -30.08 -4.25 -6.99
CA GLU A 141 -30.06 -2.80 -6.82
C GLU A 141 -29.07 -2.37 -5.72
N GLN A 142 -29.01 -3.09 -4.60
CA GLN A 142 -28.01 -2.85 -3.58
C GLN A 142 -26.58 -3.03 -4.12
N ALA A 143 -26.34 -4.09 -4.88
CA ALA A 143 -25.04 -4.33 -5.51
C ALA A 143 -24.68 -3.19 -6.49
N ARG A 144 -25.66 -2.67 -7.24
CA ARG A 144 -25.46 -1.54 -8.15
C ARG A 144 -25.09 -0.26 -7.41
N ILE A 145 -25.78 0.07 -6.33
CA ILE A 145 -25.50 1.24 -5.49
C ILE A 145 -24.10 1.12 -4.85
N GLN A 146 -23.76 -0.06 -4.31
CA GLN A 146 -22.45 -0.30 -3.74
C GLN A 146 -21.33 -0.19 -4.79
N ALA A 147 -21.53 -0.77 -5.98
CA ALA A 147 -20.57 -0.67 -7.07
C ALA A 147 -20.34 0.79 -7.52
N GLN A 148 -21.41 1.60 -7.60
CA GLN A 148 -21.30 3.03 -7.89
C GLN A 148 -20.51 3.78 -6.80
N HIS A 149 -20.77 3.49 -5.52
CA HIS A 149 -20.06 4.14 -4.42
C HIS A 149 -18.56 3.76 -4.38
N VAL A 150 -18.24 2.50 -4.66
CA VAL A 150 -16.85 2.02 -4.76
C VAL A 150 -16.14 2.66 -5.96
N ALA A 151 -16.81 2.76 -7.11
CA ALA A 151 -16.27 3.42 -8.30
C ALA A 151 -15.98 4.90 -8.02
N ALA A 152 -16.95 5.63 -7.46
CA ALA A 152 -16.79 7.04 -7.10
C ALA A 152 -15.66 7.25 -6.08
N SER A 153 -15.58 6.41 -5.04
CA SER A 153 -14.49 6.47 -4.06
C SER A 153 -13.11 6.18 -4.67
N ARG A 154 -13.05 5.32 -5.69
CA ARG A 154 -11.80 5.01 -6.38
C ARG A 154 -11.36 6.15 -7.28
N GLU A 155 -12.28 6.83 -7.94
CA GLU A 155 -11.99 8.01 -8.76
C GLU A 155 -11.50 9.17 -7.90
N THR A 156 -12.16 9.45 -6.77
CA THR A 156 -11.71 10.50 -5.83
C THR A 156 -10.34 10.18 -5.22
N ALA A 157 -10.08 8.91 -4.88
CA ALA A 157 -8.77 8.50 -4.37
C ALA A 157 -7.66 8.67 -5.42
N LYS A 158 -7.91 8.32 -6.69
CA LYS A 158 -6.96 8.53 -7.79
C LYS A 158 -6.70 10.02 -8.01
N ALA A 159 -7.74 10.84 -8.09
CA ALA A 159 -7.60 12.29 -8.26
C ALA A 159 -6.82 12.93 -7.09
N ALA A 160 -7.06 12.48 -5.86
CA ALA A 160 -6.31 12.94 -4.69
C ALA A 160 -4.83 12.52 -4.74
N GLN A 161 -4.54 11.30 -5.19
CA GLN A 161 -3.17 10.82 -5.35
C GLN A 161 -2.42 11.61 -6.44
N GLU A 162 -3.02 11.80 -7.61
CA GLU A 162 -2.43 12.59 -8.71
C GLU A 162 -2.17 14.05 -8.28
N ALA A 163 -3.12 14.66 -7.56
CA ALA A 163 -2.95 16.00 -7.01
C ALA A 163 -1.82 16.08 -5.98
N ALA A 164 -1.68 15.07 -5.12
CA ALA A 164 -0.59 14.99 -4.14
C ALA A 164 0.78 14.79 -4.81
N GLU A 165 0.86 13.96 -5.86
CA GLU A 165 2.08 13.76 -6.63
C GLU A 165 2.52 15.04 -7.34
N LEU A 166 1.58 15.77 -7.96
CA LEU A 166 1.86 17.05 -8.59
C LEU A 166 2.34 18.10 -7.57
N ALA A 167 1.68 18.18 -6.41
CA ALA A 167 2.09 19.08 -5.34
C ALA A 167 3.51 18.77 -4.83
N ALA A 168 3.83 17.49 -4.64
CA ALA A 168 5.17 17.05 -4.22
C ALA A 168 6.24 17.34 -5.28
N GLN A 169 5.92 17.24 -6.58
CA GLN A 169 6.84 17.61 -7.65
C GLN A 169 7.12 19.12 -7.64
N VAL A 170 6.09 19.96 -7.53
CA VAL A 170 6.24 21.41 -7.46
C VAL A 170 7.09 21.82 -6.25
N GLU A 171 6.87 21.21 -5.08
CA GLU A 171 7.65 21.49 -3.88
C GLU A 171 9.13 21.08 -4.06
N ARG A 172 9.40 19.90 -4.63
CA ARG A 172 10.77 19.44 -4.91
C ARG A 172 11.49 20.36 -5.89
N GLU A 173 10.82 20.81 -6.94
CA GLU A 173 11.41 21.75 -7.90
C GLU A 173 11.70 23.12 -7.27
N ALA A 174 10.80 23.61 -6.42
CA ALA A 174 11.01 24.87 -5.69
C ALA A 174 12.21 24.77 -4.74
N LEU A 175 12.33 23.67 -3.99
CA LEU A 175 13.47 23.41 -3.11
C LEU A 175 14.78 23.25 -3.90
N ALA A 176 14.76 22.58 -5.05
CA ALA A 176 15.93 22.43 -5.90
C ALA A 176 16.41 23.79 -6.45
N LYS A 177 15.49 24.64 -6.94
CA LYS A 177 15.79 26.00 -7.39
C LYS A 177 16.35 26.87 -6.26
N ALA A 178 15.75 26.81 -5.07
CA ALA A 178 16.24 27.55 -3.90
C ALA A 178 17.64 27.09 -3.46
N ALA A 179 17.89 25.77 -3.45
CA ALA A 179 19.20 25.22 -3.13
C ALA A 179 20.27 25.60 -4.16
N GLN A 180 19.92 25.63 -5.45
CA GLN A 180 20.82 26.08 -6.51
C GLN A 180 21.16 27.56 -6.37
N ALA A 181 20.16 28.43 -6.16
CA ALA A 181 20.39 29.86 -5.94
C ALA A 181 21.30 30.13 -4.72
N MET A 182 21.11 29.39 -3.63
CA MET A 182 21.98 29.49 -2.45
C MET A 182 23.42 29.03 -2.71
N ARG A 183 23.63 28.02 -3.56
CA ARG A 183 24.98 27.58 -3.96
C ARG A 183 25.65 28.62 -4.85
N GLU A 184 24.92 29.17 -5.82
CA GLU A 184 25.41 30.21 -6.71
C GLU A 184 25.80 31.46 -5.93
N GLU A 185 24.97 31.91 -4.98
CA GLU A 185 25.27 33.08 -4.16
C GLU A 185 26.50 32.85 -3.26
N ARG A 186 26.59 31.68 -2.60
CA ARG A 186 27.78 31.34 -1.81
C ARG A 186 29.04 31.28 -2.68
N ALA A 187 28.94 30.74 -3.89
CA ALA A 187 30.06 30.70 -4.82
C ALA A 187 30.47 32.12 -5.26
N ARG A 188 29.52 33.04 -5.49
CA ARG A 188 29.80 34.44 -5.80
C ARG A 188 30.51 35.16 -4.66
N VAL A 189 29.99 35.04 -3.44
CA VAL A 189 30.59 35.65 -2.24
C VAL A 189 31.99 35.08 -1.99
N GLN A 190 32.17 33.77 -2.15
CA GLN A 190 33.48 33.14 -2.00
C GLN A 190 34.47 33.62 -3.07
N ALA A 191 34.04 33.69 -4.33
CA ALA A 191 34.88 34.19 -5.42
C ALA A 191 35.25 35.67 -5.24
N GLU A 192 34.36 36.50 -4.71
CA GLU A 192 34.65 37.90 -4.38
C GLU A 192 35.70 38.01 -3.27
N LYS A 193 35.54 37.24 -2.17
CA LYS A 193 36.55 37.19 -1.10
C LYS A 193 37.89 36.66 -1.58
N GLU A 194 37.91 35.67 -2.46
CA GLU A 194 39.14 35.15 -3.07
C GLU A 194 39.81 36.19 -3.95
N ARG A 195 39.05 37.00 -4.68
CA ARG A 195 39.58 38.14 -5.45
C ARG A 195 40.16 39.21 -4.54
N GLU A 196 39.45 39.62 -3.49
CA GLU A 196 39.92 40.61 -2.53
C GLU A 196 41.20 40.16 -1.83
N THR A 197 41.26 38.89 -1.42
CA THR A 197 42.46 38.32 -0.78
C THR A 197 43.62 38.18 -1.77
N ALA A 198 43.36 37.79 -3.03
CA ALA A 198 44.38 37.73 -4.07
C ALA A 198 44.92 39.12 -4.43
N GLU A 199 44.07 40.13 -4.59
CA GLU A 199 44.49 41.52 -4.84
C GLU A 199 45.29 42.07 -3.66
N ALA A 200 44.83 41.83 -2.43
CA ALA A 200 45.56 42.20 -1.22
C ALA A 200 46.96 41.55 -1.15
N GLN A 201 47.06 40.26 -1.51
CA GLN A 201 48.33 39.54 -1.56
C GLN A 201 49.25 40.11 -2.66
N ARG A 202 48.71 40.41 -3.84
CA ARG A 202 49.48 41.03 -4.93
C ARG A 202 50.07 42.38 -4.55
N LEU A 203 49.28 43.26 -3.93
CA LEU A 203 49.75 44.56 -3.43
C LEU A 203 50.85 44.39 -2.37
N GLN A 204 50.72 43.37 -1.52
CA GLN A 204 51.71 43.06 -0.50
C GLN A 204 53.03 42.55 -1.12
N ASP A 205 52.95 41.69 -2.12
CA ASP A 205 54.11 41.17 -2.84
C ASP A 205 54.83 42.28 -3.62
N GLU A 206 54.08 43.21 -4.22
CA GLU A 206 54.64 44.39 -4.88
C GLU A 206 55.40 45.28 -3.90
N LEU A 207 54.83 45.55 -2.72
CA LEU A 207 55.51 46.30 -1.67
C LEU A 207 56.79 45.58 -1.21
N ASN A 208 56.75 44.25 -1.06
CA ASN A 208 57.92 43.45 -0.69
C ASN A 208 59.02 43.46 -1.75
N GLN A 209 58.67 43.59 -3.02
CA GLN A 209 59.62 43.65 -4.14
C GLN A 209 60.18 45.07 -4.38
N SER A 210 59.52 46.11 -3.87
CA SER A 210 59.92 47.51 -4.10
C SER A 210 61.31 47.88 -3.56
N ILE A 211 61.85 47.09 -2.60
CA ILE A 211 63.13 47.38 -1.94
C ILE A 211 63.98 46.11 -1.84
N PRO A 212 65.21 46.13 -2.38
CA PRO A 212 66.17 45.04 -2.20
C PRO A 212 66.47 44.81 -0.71
N ILE A 213 66.51 43.55 -0.27
CA ILE A 213 66.97 43.22 1.09
C ILE A 213 68.48 43.45 1.17
N GLY A 214 68.94 44.00 2.28
CA GLY A 214 70.35 44.16 2.60
C GLY A 214 70.83 45.60 2.50
N LEU A 215 72.15 45.75 2.41
CA LEU A 215 72.82 47.05 2.53
C LEU A 215 72.36 48.05 1.46
N GLU A 216 72.17 47.60 0.22
CA GLU A 216 71.77 48.46 -0.90
C GLU A 216 70.39 49.07 -0.69
N GLY A 217 69.37 48.24 -0.39
CA GLY A 217 68.03 48.75 -0.11
C GLY A 217 67.98 49.61 1.16
N LEU A 218 68.79 49.30 2.17
CA LEU A 218 68.85 50.11 3.39
C LEU A 218 69.44 51.50 3.09
N GLN A 219 70.48 51.57 2.25
CA GLN A 219 71.04 52.85 1.81
C GLN A 219 70.04 53.66 0.98
N MET A 220 69.25 53.01 0.13
CA MET A 220 68.17 53.67 -0.63
C MET A 220 67.10 54.22 0.31
N ALA A 221 66.64 53.41 1.27
CA ALA A 221 65.64 53.80 2.25
C ALA A 221 66.12 54.95 3.15
N LEU A 222 67.38 54.90 3.61
CA LEU A 222 68.00 55.97 4.40
C LEU A 222 68.19 57.25 3.60
N ARG A 223 68.47 57.18 2.29
CA ARG A 223 68.51 58.35 1.40
C ARG A 223 67.14 59.00 1.27
N LEU A 224 66.07 58.22 1.13
CA LEU A 224 64.69 58.73 1.13
C LEU A 224 64.35 59.41 2.46
N LEU A 225 64.69 58.77 3.57
CA LEU A 225 64.46 59.31 4.92
C LEU A 225 65.25 60.61 5.16
N TYR A 226 66.51 60.65 4.74
CA TYR A 226 67.32 61.86 4.79
C TYR A 226 66.77 62.97 3.89
N GLY A 227 66.31 62.61 2.68
CA GLY A 227 65.66 63.51 1.74
C GLY A 227 64.41 64.17 2.30
N HIS A 228 63.62 63.44 3.10
CA HIS A 228 62.45 63.98 3.77
C HIS A 228 62.80 65.03 4.85
N PHE A 229 63.91 64.83 5.56
CA PHE A 229 64.33 65.67 6.68
C PHE A 229 65.48 66.63 6.37
N GLN A 230 65.67 67.02 5.11
CA GLN A 230 66.80 67.88 4.68
C GLN A 230 66.93 69.18 5.51
N GLN A 231 65.84 69.68 6.06
CA GLN A 231 65.80 70.92 6.86
C GLN A 231 65.63 70.68 8.37
N ASP A 232 65.50 69.42 8.81
CA ASP A 232 65.26 69.07 10.22
C ASP A 232 66.17 67.90 10.66
N ALA A 233 67.44 68.23 10.88
CA ALA A 233 68.45 67.28 11.32
C ALA A 233 68.17 66.70 12.73
N ALA A 234 67.34 67.35 13.54
CA ALA A 234 66.93 66.83 14.85
C ALA A 234 65.99 65.64 14.66
N LYS A 235 64.93 65.79 13.85
CA LYS A 235 64.01 64.69 13.55
C LYS A 235 64.66 63.53 12.80
N PHE A 236 65.58 63.80 11.87
CA PHE A 236 66.34 62.74 11.23
C PHE A 236 67.17 61.92 12.24
N ARG A 237 67.81 62.59 13.20
CA ARG A 237 68.56 61.91 14.28
C ARG A 237 67.63 61.06 15.16
N THR A 238 66.45 61.56 15.50
CA THR A 238 65.44 60.80 16.24
C THR A 238 65.02 59.55 15.46
N ALA A 239 64.59 59.69 14.21
CA ALA A 239 64.17 58.56 13.36
C ALA A 239 65.27 57.50 13.20
N LYS A 240 66.52 57.94 12.97
CA LYS A 240 67.69 57.05 12.89
C LYS A 240 67.97 56.35 14.23
N ASN A 241 67.85 57.05 15.35
CA ASN A 241 68.02 56.46 16.68
C ASN A 241 66.92 55.43 16.98
N THR A 242 65.67 55.70 16.61
CA THR A 242 64.57 54.75 16.74
C THR A 242 64.85 53.48 15.94
N LEU A 243 65.35 53.59 14.70
CA LEU A 243 65.79 52.44 13.90
C LEU A 243 66.93 51.66 14.58
N LEU A 244 67.93 52.37 15.13
CA LEU A 244 69.06 51.76 15.83
C LEU A 244 68.62 51.03 17.11
N ILE A 245 67.66 51.59 17.85
CA ILE A 245 67.11 50.96 19.07
C ILE A 245 66.42 49.65 18.71
N LEU A 246 65.61 49.64 17.66
CA LEU A 246 64.95 48.43 17.16
C LEU A 246 65.98 47.34 16.84
N LEU A 247 67.03 47.69 16.09
CA LEU A 247 68.11 46.77 15.75
C LEU A 247 68.91 46.29 16.98
N LYS A 248 69.21 47.19 17.92
CA LYS A 248 69.91 46.84 19.16
C LYS A 248 69.12 45.84 19.99
N ASN A 249 67.81 46.02 20.13
CA ASN A 249 66.95 45.11 20.88
C ASN A 249 66.94 43.71 20.26
N ILE A 250 66.92 43.63 18.92
CA ILE A 250 66.98 42.36 18.19
C ILE A 250 68.36 41.70 18.36
N CYS A 251 69.44 42.44 18.22
CA CYS A 251 70.80 41.91 18.39
C CYS A 251 71.09 41.48 19.83
N ALA A 252 70.53 42.18 20.83
CA ALA A 252 70.74 41.86 22.24
C ALA A 252 69.95 40.61 22.68
N ALA A 253 68.76 40.39 22.11
CA ALA A 253 67.90 39.26 22.46
C ALA A 253 67.26 38.66 21.19
N PRO A 254 68.05 37.96 20.35
CA PRO A 254 67.58 37.46 19.06
C PRO A 254 66.44 36.45 19.19
N GLU A 255 66.37 35.70 20.29
CA GLU A 255 65.31 34.71 20.55
C GLU A 255 63.97 35.33 20.96
N ASN A 256 63.95 36.60 21.36
CA ASN A 256 62.73 37.26 21.80
C ASN A 256 61.86 37.61 20.57
N ALA A 257 60.76 36.87 20.42
CA ALA A 257 59.80 37.08 19.34
C ALA A 257 59.26 38.52 19.32
N THR A 258 59.05 39.16 20.48
CA THR A 258 58.45 40.50 20.56
C THR A 258 59.27 41.56 19.85
N TYR A 259 60.61 41.48 19.86
CA TYR A 259 61.47 42.44 19.16
C TYR A 259 61.50 42.24 17.64
N ARG A 260 61.09 41.06 17.17
CA ARG A 260 60.97 40.73 15.75
C ARG A 260 59.62 41.11 15.15
N HIS A 261 58.69 41.65 15.95
CA HIS A 261 57.39 42.12 15.50
C HIS A 261 57.28 43.64 15.73
N ILE A 262 57.04 44.39 14.66
CA ILE A 262 56.84 45.84 14.72
C ILE A 262 55.41 46.13 14.28
N ASN A 263 54.63 46.68 15.20
CA ASN A 263 53.32 47.23 14.89
C ASN A 263 53.48 48.66 14.37
N PRO A 264 53.18 48.95 13.08
CA PRO A 264 53.29 50.28 12.51
C PRO A 264 52.29 51.28 13.12
N ALA A 265 51.22 50.79 13.77
CA ALA A 265 50.27 51.61 14.52
C ALA A 265 50.72 51.90 15.95
N ASN A 266 51.87 51.36 16.41
CA ASN A 266 52.44 51.76 17.68
C ASN A 266 52.79 53.26 17.61
N GLU A 267 52.19 54.06 18.49
CA GLU A 267 52.29 55.52 18.47
C GLU A 267 53.74 56.01 18.46
N HIS A 268 54.62 55.38 19.25
CA HIS A 268 56.03 55.77 19.32
C HIS A 268 56.76 55.47 18.01
N PHE A 269 56.53 54.29 17.43
CA PHE A 269 57.13 53.93 16.16
C PHE A 269 56.58 54.81 15.02
N HIS A 270 55.26 54.96 14.95
CA HIS A 270 54.57 55.76 13.93
C HIS A 270 55.06 57.20 13.93
N ARG A 271 55.05 57.85 15.11
CA ARG A 271 55.43 59.25 15.28
C ARG A 271 56.90 59.51 14.94
N GLU A 272 57.79 58.58 15.24
CA GLU A 272 59.24 58.83 15.12
C GLU A 272 59.87 58.29 13.84
N LEU A 273 59.28 57.26 13.21
CA LEU A 273 59.88 56.60 12.06
C LEU A 273 58.84 56.14 11.03
N GLY A 274 57.77 55.49 11.47
CA GLY A 274 56.81 54.79 10.62
C GLY A 274 55.98 55.67 9.68
N GLN A 275 55.75 56.93 10.02
CA GLN A 275 54.99 57.86 9.18
C GLN A 275 55.83 58.50 8.05
N PHE A 276 57.16 58.42 8.10
CA PHE A 276 58.03 59.19 7.22
C PHE A 276 58.45 58.37 5.98
N PRO A 277 58.57 59.02 4.79
CA PRO A 277 59.15 58.40 3.61
C PRO A 277 60.54 57.84 3.90
N GLY A 278 60.78 56.57 3.59
CA GLY A 278 62.03 55.88 3.92
C GLY A 278 61.99 55.10 5.24
N GLY A 279 61.05 55.38 6.15
CA GLY A 279 60.98 54.73 7.47
C GLY A 279 60.57 53.26 7.42
N LEU A 280 59.40 52.96 6.81
CA LEU A 280 58.97 51.57 6.59
C LEU A 280 59.87 50.85 5.59
N GLN A 281 60.39 51.58 4.61
CA GLN A 281 61.35 51.11 3.62
C GLN A 281 62.65 50.61 4.28
N CYS A 282 63.10 51.24 5.37
CA CYS A 282 64.23 50.75 6.16
C CYS A 282 63.92 49.37 6.77
N LEU A 283 62.70 49.16 7.26
CA LEU A 283 62.30 47.84 7.79
C LEU A 283 62.30 46.77 6.69
N LEU A 284 61.71 47.07 5.53
CA LEU A 284 61.69 46.13 4.39
C LEU A 284 63.11 45.74 3.93
N ALA A 285 64.01 46.72 3.85
CA ALA A 285 65.42 46.51 3.53
C ALA A 285 66.16 45.66 4.56
N LEU A 286 65.80 45.78 5.85
CA LEU A 286 66.35 44.98 6.94
C LEU A 286 65.79 43.55 6.98
N GLY A 287 64.87 43.20 6.07
CA GLY A 287 64.28 41.87 5.98
C GLY A 287 62.96 41.72 6.73
N PHE A 288 62.40 42.80 7.28
CA PHE A 288 61.03 42.72 7.80
C PHE A 288 60.05 42.54 6.64
N ARG A 289 58.98 41.79 6.90
CA ARG A 289 57.89 41.55 5.96
C ARG A 289 56.56 41.91 6.61
N PRO A 290 55.68 42.63 5.91
CA PRO A 290 54.33 42.87 6.37
C PRO A 290 53.60 41.52 6.45
N LEU A 291 52.91 41.29 7.56
CA LEU A 291 52.05 40.15 7.80
C LEU A 291 50.68 40.69 8.19
N ARG A 292 49.64 40.32 7.45
CA ARG A 292 48.25 40.59 7.84
C ARG A 292 47.84 39.57 8.89
N GLN A 293 47.34 40.03 10.04
CA GLN A 293 46.66 39.13 10.97
C GLN A 293 45.40 38.60 10.29
N GLY A 294 45.22 37.28 10.28
CA GLY A 294 44.08 36.62 9.61
C GLY A 294 42.72 37.13 10.12
N ALA A 295 41.69 36.89 9.31
CA ALA A 295 40.31 37.40 9.39
C ALA A 295 39.50 37.12 10.69
N GLY A 296 40.13 36.79 11.81
CA GLY A 296 39.50 36.58 13.12
C GLY A 296 39.94 37.54 14.23
N SER A 297 40.78 38.53 13.93
CA SER A 297 41.17 39.60 14.85
C SER A 297 40.67 40.92 14.25
N ASP A 298 39.75 41.61 14.93
CA ASP A 298 39.14 42.90 14.55
C ASP A 298 40.13 44.08 14.41
N LYS A 299 41.42 43.80 14.28
CA LYS A 299 42.47 44.77 14.03
C LYS A 299 43.04 44.48 12.66
N ASN A 300 42.54 45.22 11.67
CA ASN A 300 42.99 45.27 10.27
C ASN A 300 44.44 45.82 10.12
N GLY A 301 45.30 45.55 11.11
CA GLY A 301 46.66 46.09 11.22
C GLY A 301 47.67 45.16 10.58
N VAL A 302 48.43 45.69 9.63
CA VAL A 302 49.65 45.06 9.12
C VAL A 302 50.69 45.07 10.23
N ILE A 303 51.31 43.92 10.56
CA ILE A 303 52.47 43.86 11.47
C ILE A 303 53.70 43.53 10.65
N TYR A 304 54.80 44.24 10.85
CA TYR A 304 56.07 43.93 10.20
C TYR A 304 56.82 42.91 11.03
N VAL A 305 57.07 41.73 10.45
CA VAL A 305 57.75 40.62 11.12
C VAL A 305 59.10 40.40 10.46
N LEU A 306 60.16 40.34 11.26
CA LEU A 306 61.46 39.91 10.79
C LEU A 306 61.45 38.39 10.67
N GLU A 307 61.33 37.88 9.44
CA GLU A 307 61.39 36.45 9.19
C GLU A 307 62.77 35.94 9.63
N THR A 308 62.79 35.07 10.65
CA THR A 308 64.01 34.33 10.97
C THR A 308 64.36 33.49 9.75
N TRP A 309 65.57 33.66 9.20
CA TRP A 309 66.18 32.67 8.32
C TRP A 309 66.12 31.31 9.05
N ARG A 310 65.09 30.50 8.77
CA ARG A 310 65.22 29.07 8.96
C ARG A 310 66.37 28.70 8.03
N ARG A 311 67.52 28.32 8.58
CA ARG A 311 68.41 27.40 7.88
C ARG A 311 67.55 26.18 7.55
N THR A 312 66.99 26.13 6.36
CA THR A 312 66.72 24.88 5.68
C THR A 312 68.09 24.28 5.42
N TRP A 313 68.64 23.62 6.44
CA TRP A 313 69.58 22.56 6.19
C TRP A 313 68.75 21.47 5.51
N THR A 314 68.94 21.39 4.21
CA THR A 314 68.55 20.27 3.37
C THR A 314 69.09 18.98 4.00
N SER A 315 68.26 18.33 4.80
CA SER A 315 68.28 16.87 4.90
C SER A 315 67.60 16.33 3.65
N GLY A 316 68.30 16.42 2.53
CA GLY A 316 68.08 15.50 1.44
C GLY A 316 68.58 14.14 1.89
N ALA A 317 67.71 13.34 2.51
CA ALA A 317 67.85 11.89 2.67
C ALA A 317 66.58 11.34 3.34
N THR A 318 65.55 11.09 2.53
CA THR A 318 64.83 9.81 2.42
C THR A 318 63.71 10.01 1.42
N GLY A 319 63.98 9.63 0.17
CA GLY A 319 62.93 8.98 -0.58
C GLY A 319 62.64 7.62 0.06
N LEU A 320 61.37 7.23 0.03
CA LEU A 320 60.79 5.89 -0.11
C LEU A 320 59.47 5.82 0.68
N MET A 321 58.38 5.49 -0.05
CA MET A 321 57.26 4.60 0.34
C MET A 321 56.47 5.01 1.61
N ASP A 322 55.17 5.31 1.59
CA ASP A 322 54.03 4.75 0.84
C ASP A 322 52.97 5.82 0.53
#